data_AF-A0A7S1G7N3-F1
#
_entry.id   AF-A0A7S1G7N3-F1
#
_cell.length_a   1.000
_cell.length_b   1.000
_cell.length_c   1.000
_cell.angle_alpha   90.00
_cell.angle_beta   90.00
_cell.angle_gamma   90.00
#
_symmetry.space_group_name_H-M   'P 1'
#
loop_
_entity.id
_entity.type
_entity.pdbx_description
1 polymer ?
#
loop_
_entity_poly.entity_id
_entity_poly.type
_entity_poly.pdbx_seq_one_letter_code
_entity_poly.pdbx_strand_id
1 'polypeptide(L)'
;GDSGGDGGDDADDVHAGESPRPAAGSASPAASVSTPRAARRTGAQVCMQRGCKKRARFGKERGAEPLWCSYHRKFRPESLVDIYAPKCAQAGCHKEPSWGRKDADGRRSRELCAEHAKAFNRAAADGQQLMSHYQWCEVEGCQTVAKFGLPSTRRRIRCAAHQLADHTNLATGRARKGATKRRR
;
A
#
# COMPACT_ATOMS: atom_id res chain seq x y z
N GLY A 1 44.54 -29.62 -41.01
CA GLY A 1 45.18 -28.79 -42.04
C GLY A 1 44.46 -29.10 -43.33
N ASP A 2 43.60 -28.18 -43.75
CA ASP A 2 43.18 -28.03 -45.14
C ASP A 2 42.72 -26.57 -45.33
N SER A 3 43.67 -25.77 -45.79
CA SER A 3 43.65 -24.86 -46.95
C SER A 3 42.33 -24.23 -47.46
N GLY A 4 42.42 -22.92 -47.71
CA GLY A 4 41.74 -22.18 -48.79
C GLY A 4 40.44 -21.49 -48.39
N GLY A 5 40.17 -20.21 -48.68
CA GLY A 5 40.81 -19.24 -49.56
C GLY A 5 39.73 -18.38 -50.23
N ASP A 6 39.81 -17.06 -49.99
CA ASP A 6 39.40 -15.90 -50.80
C ASP A 6 38.07 -15.81 -51.58
N GLY A 7 37.42 -14.64 -51.38
CA GLY A 7 37.11 -13.72 -52.48
C GLY A 7 35.65 -13.61 -52.96
N GLY A 8 35.17 -12.37 -53.15
CA GLY A 8 34.01 -12.08 -54.01
C GLY A 8 33.06 -11.00 -53.51
N ASP A 9 33.41 -9.75 -53.79
CA ASP A 9 32.57 -8.55 -53.79
C ASP A 9 31.49 -8.65 -54.89
N ASP A 10 30.27 -8.15 -54.69
CA ASP A 10 29.40 -7.68 -55.78
C ASP A 10 28.25 -6.80 -55.26
N ALA A 11 27.93 -5.81 -56.10
CA ALA A 11 27.24 -4.57 -55.78
C ALA A 11 25.77 -4.54 -56.22
N ASP A 12 25.07 -3.52 -55.72
CA ASP A 12 23.90 -2.83 -56.29
C ASP A 12 22.71 -3.68 -56.82
N ASP A 13 21.57 -3.61 -56.12
CA ASP A 13 20.27 -3.64 -56.78
C ASP A 13 19.39 -2.46 -56.34
N VAL A 14 19.10 -1.65 -57.35
CA VAL A 14 18.27 -0.45 -57.39
C VAL A 14 16.82 -0.87 -57.60
N HIS A 15 15.89 -0.38 -56.77
CA HIS A 15 14.49 -0.31 -57.19
C HIS A 15 13.93 1.11 -57.00
N ALA A 16 13.77 1.78 -58.15
CA ALA A 16 13.03 3.01 -58.32
C ALA A 16 11.53 2.71 -58.47
N GLY A 17 10.67 3.63 -58.00
CA GLY A 17 9.22 3.60 -58.22
C GLY A 17 8.53 4.77 -57.54
N GLU A 18 8.18 5.78 -58.33
CA GLU A 18 7.73 7.12 -57.95
C GLU A 18 6.19 7.27 -57.70
N SER A 19 5.84 8.21 -56.79
CA SER A 19 4.73 9.20 -56.81
C SER A 19 3.22 8.79 -56.89
N PRO A 20 2.23 9.65 -56.55
CA PRO A 20 2.15 10.85 -55.70
C PRO A 20 0.95 10.86 -54.68
N ARG A 21 0.79 12.00 -53.98
CA ARG A 21 -0.14 12.35 -52.87
C ARG A 21 -1.64 12.43 -53.25
N PRO A 22 -2.57 12.48 -52.27
CA PRO A 22 -3.21 13.77 -51.99
C PRO A 22 -3.56 14.06 -50.51
N ALA A 23 -4.00 15.31 -50.30
CA ALA A 23 -4.15 16.04 -49.05
C ALA A 23 -5.44 15.75 -48.24
N ALA A 24 -5.38 16.22 -46.98
CA ALA A 24 -6.47 16.69 -46.12
C ALA A 24 -7.49 15.67 -45.57
N GLY A 25 -7.47 15.52 -44.23
CA GLY A 25 -8.52 14.89 -43.43
C GLY A 25 -8.44 15.38 -41.99
N SER A 26 -9.40 16.21 -41.63
CA SER A 26 -9.58 16.88 -40.35
C SER A 26 -10.09 15.95 -39.23
N ALA A 27 -9.86 16.41 -38.00
CA ALA A 27 -10.60 16.09 -36.77
C ALA A 27 -10.32 14.76 -36.04
N SER A 28 -9.51 14.86 -34.98
CA SER A 28 -10.03 14.86 -33.60
C SER A 28 -8.87 15.09 -32.63
N PRO A 29 -8.86 16.17 -31.82
CA PRO A 29 -7.90 16.22 -30.73
C PRO A 29 -8.27 15.10 -29.77
N ALA A 30 -7.30 14.22 -29.49
CA ALA A 30 -7.36 13.33 -28.36
C ALA A 30 -7.70 14.18 -27.14
N ALA A 31 -8.97 14.14 -26.73
CA ALA A 31 -9.43 14.78 -25.52
C ALA A 31 -8.54 14.22 -24.42
N SER A 32 -7.60 15.05 -23.98
CA SER A 32 -6.77 14.79 -22.83
C SER A 32 -7.77 14.55 -21.70
N VAL A 33 -8.05 13.29 -21.39
CA VAL A 33 -8.73 12.92 -20.16
C VAL A 33 -7.77 13.37 -19.09
N SER A 34 -8.00 14.61 -18.68
CA SER A 34 -7.38 15.26 -17.57
C SER A 34 -7.79 14.41 -16.39
N THR A 35 -6.97 13.41 -16.07
CA THR A 35 -7.04 12.73 -14.79
C THR A 35 -6.89 13.86 -13.78
N PRO A 36 -7.93 14.19 -12.99
CA PRO A 36 -7.83 15.31 -12.10
C PRO A 36 -6.72 15.00 -11.11
N ARG A 37 -5.59 15.69 -11.28
CA ARG A 37 -4.48 15.74 -10.33
C ARG A 37 -5.08 15.99 -8.96
N ALA A 38 -4.85 15.06 -8.05
CA ALA A 38 -5.51 14.95 -6.77
C ALA A 38 -5.50 16.27 -6.01
N ALA A 39 -6.61 17.02 -6.11
CA ALA A 39 -6.93 18.06 -5.15
C ALA A 39 -6.98 17.36 -3.80
N ARG A 40 -6.03 17.71 -2.93
CA ARG A 40 -5.93 17.30 -1.53
C ARG A 40 -7.22 17.74 -0.84
N ARG A 41 -8.26 16.91 -0.93
CA ARG A 41 -9.59 17.20 -0.41
C ARG A 41 -9.62 16.76 1.04
N THR A 42 -9.60 17.73 1.94
CA THR A 42 -9.95 17.63 3.36
C THR A 42 -11.46 17.32 3.53
N GLY A 43 -11.95 16.28 2.84
CA GLY A 43 -13.32 15.80 2.87
C GLY A 43 -13.38 14.33 2.48
N ALA A 44 -14.31 13.57 3.06
CA ALA A 44 -14.44 12.13 2.78
C ALA A 44 -14.63 11.88 1.28
N GLN A 45 -13.71 11.13 0.67
CA GLN A 45 -13.75 10.83 -0.76
C GLN A 45 -15.10 10.20 -1.14
N VAL A 46 -15.75 10.77 -2.16
CA VAL A 46 -17.02 10.30 -2.69
C VAL A 46 -16.79 9.24 -3.76
N CYS A 47 -17.79 8.39 -3.98
CA CYS A 47 -17.73 7.35 -4.99
C CYS A 47 -17.49 7.95 -6.38
N MET A 48 -16.56 7.37 -7.13
CA MET A 48 -16.21 7.77 -8.50
C MET A 48 -17.34 7.56 -9.51
N GLN A 49 -18.37 6.76 -9.19
CA GLN A 49 -19.53 6.56 -10.07
C GLN A 49 -20.29 7.88 -10.22
N ARG A 50 -20.51 8.31 -11.48
CA ARG A 50 -21.27 9.53 -11.79
C ARG A 50 -22.63 9.53 -11.09
N GLY A 51 -22.96 10.64 -10.44
CA GLY A 51 -24.21 10.81 -9.67
C GLY A 51 -24.23 10.13 -8.29
N CYS A 52 -23.19 9.39 -7.90
CA CYS A 52 -23.16 8.74 -6.60
C CYS A 52 -22.59 9.67 -5.51
N LYS A 53 -23.45 10.04 -4.55
CA LYS A 53 -23.07 10.87 -3.38
C LYS A 53 -22.58 10.04 -2.18
N LYS A 54 -22.51 8.70 -2.30
CA LYS A 54 -22.09 7.82 -1.21
C LYS A 54 -20.57 7.93 -0.99
N ARG A 55 -20.14 7.84 0.27
CA ARG A 55 -18.71 7.78 0.63
C ARG A 55 -18.05 6.57 -0.01
N ALA A 56 -16.90 6.80 -0.64
CA ALA A 56 -16.04 5.74 -1.14
C ALA A 56 -15.32 5.06 0.04
N ARG A 57 -15.23 3.73 -0.04
CA ARG A 57 -14.64 2.85 0.95
C ARG A 57 -13.69 1.82 0.34
N PHE A 58 -13.88 1.48 -0.92
CA PHE A 58 -13.16 0.43 -1.60
C PHE A 58 -12.20 1.01 -2.61
N GLY A 59 -10.98 0.50 -2.66
CA GLY A 59 -9.95 0.90 -3.62
C GLY A 59 -9.34 -0.33 -4.29
N LYS A 60 -8.41 -0.08 -5.22
CA LYS A 60 -7.73 -1.12 -6.00
C LYS A 60 -6.80 -1.97 -5.12
N GLU A 61 -6.10 -1.30 -4.22
CA GLU A 61 -5.15 -1.93 -3.31
C GLU A 61 -5.22 -1.29 -1.93
N ARG A 62 -4.56 -1.94 -0.96
CA ARG A 62 -4.44 -1.41 0.40
C ARG A 62 -3.58 -0.14 0.40
N GLY A 63 -4.04 0.89 1.10
CA GLY A 63 -3.31 2.16 1.21
C GLY A 63 -3.55 3.12 0.06
N ALA A 64 -4.17 2.66 -1.03
CA ALA A 64 -4.67 3.53 -2.08
C ALA A 64 -5.89 4.34 -1.62
N GLU A 65 -6.16 5.40 -2.37
CA GLU A 65 -7.35 6.22 -2.20
C GLU A 65 -8.64 5.39 -2.47
N PRO A 66 -9.68 5.50 -1.62
CA PRO A 66 -10.92 4.75 -1.82
C PRO A 66 -11.72 5.32 -2.99
N LEU A 67 -11.94 4.54 -4.05
CA LEU A 67 -12.58 4.99 -5.27
C LEU A 67 -14.09 4.67 -5.33
N TRP A 68 -14.54 3.59 -4.69
CA TRP A 68 -15.92 3.08 -4.84
C TRP A 68 -16.65 2.87 -3.52
N CYS A 69 -17.98 3.01 -3.53
CA CYS A 69 -18.82 2.66 -2.39
C CYS A 69 -19.14 1.16 -2.36
N SER A 70 -19.75 0.69 -1.26
CA SER A 70 -20.10 -0.74 -1.07
C SER A 70 -21.02 -1.31 -2.14
N TYR A 71 -21.88 -0.46 -2.72
CA TYR A 71 -22.79 -0.84 -3.79
C TYR A 71 -22.04 -0.93 -5.13
N HIS A 72 -21.38 0.15 -5.55
CA HIS A 72 -20.71 0.21 -6.85
C HIS A 72 -19.47 -0.68 -6.98
N ARG A 73 -18.88 -1.12 -5.87
CA ARG A 73 -17.85 -2.16 -5.90
C ARG A 73 -18.34 -3.45 -6.55
N LYS A 74 -19.60 -3.84 -6.32
CA LYS A 74 -20.13 -5.15 -6.79
C LYS A 74 -20.18 -5.25 -8.32
N PHE A 75 -20.18 -4.13 -9.00
CA PHE A 75 -20.26 -4.04 -10.47
C PHE A 75 -18.88 -3.84 -11.11
N ARG A 76 -17.80 -4.10 -10.38
CA ARG A 76 -16.43 -3.99 -10.88
C ARG A 76 -15.81 -5.39 -10.97
N PRO A 77 -15.11 -5.69 -12.08
CA PRO A 77 -14.40 -6.96 -12.23
C PRO A 77 -13.13 -7.03 -11.37
N GLU A 78 -12.62 -5.87 -10.93
CA GLU A 78 -11.43 -5.77 -10.09
C GLU A 78 -11.72 -6.23 -8.65
N SER A 79 -10.76 -6.92 -8.03
CA SER A 79 -10.82 -7.36 -6.63
C SER A 79 -10.61 -6.18 -5.67
N LEU A 80 -11.68 -5.41 -5.43
CA LEU A 80 -11.57 -4.19 -4.62
C LEU A 80 -11.45 -4.48 -3.12
N VAL A 81 -10.44 -3.88 -2.49
CA VAL A 81 -10.16 -4.02 -1.06
C VAL A 81 -10.85 -2.91 -0.28
N ASP A 82 -11.39 -3.26 0.89
CA ASP A 82 -11.93 -2.28 1.84
C ASP A 82 -10.78 -1.49 2.46
N ILE A 83 -10.67 -0.19 2.18
CA ILE A 83 -9.54 0.62 2.67
C ILE A 83 -9.64 0.85 4.19
N TYR A 84 -10.85 0.88 4.74
CA TYR A 84 -11.08 1.20 6.16
C TYR A 84 -11.15 -0.02 7.07
N ALA A 85 -11.70 -1.14 6.58
CA ALA A 85 -11.77 -2.41 7.31
C ALA A 85 -11.23 -3.56 6.45
N PRO A 86 -9.93 -3.51 6.12
CA PRO A 86 -9.35 -4.48 5.23
C PRO A 86 -9.19 -5.83 5.92
N LYS A 87 -9.34 -6.91 5.17
CA LYS A 87 -9.23 -8.28 5.66
C LYS A 87 -7.82 -8.83 5.49
N CYS A 88 -7.53 -9.94 6.17
CA CYS A 88 -6.33 -10.74 5.93
C CYS A 88 -6.22 -11.08 4.44
N ALA A 89 -5.03 -10.93 3.86
CA ALA A 89 -4.79 -11.18 2.44
C ALA A 89 -4.92 -12.67 2.05
N GLN A 90 -4.82 -13.58 3.02
CA GLN A 90 -5.03 -15.01 2.76
C GLN A 90 -6.47 -15.31 2.32
N ALA A 91 -6.60 -16.04 1.21
CA ALA A 91 -7.89 -16.46 0.67
C ALA A 91 -8.75 -17.20 1.71
N GLY A 92 -10.03 -16.84 1.77
CA GLY A 92 -10.98 -17.41 2.74
C GLY A 92 -10.82 -16.90 4.19
N CYS A 93 -9.85 -16.03 4.50
CA CYS A 93 -9.67 -15.52 5.85
C CYS A 93 -10.46 -14.24 6.09
N HIS A 94 -11.33 -14.24 7.11
CA HIS A 94 -12.13 -13.07 7.50
C HIS A 94 -11.58 -12.30 8.70
N LYS A 95 -10.40 -12.68 9.21
CA LYS A 95 -9.76 -12.03 10.37
C LYS A 95 -9.15 -10.69 9.96
N GLU A 96 -9.12 -9.75 10.91
CA GLU A 96 -8.43 -8.48 10.71
C GLU A 96 -6.91 -8.69 10.66
N PRO A 97 -6.22 -8.09 9.67
CA PRO A 97 -4.79 -8.19 9.58
C PRO A 97 -4.14 -7.27 10.61
N SER A 98 -3.13 -7.82 11.26
CA SER A 98 -2.38 -7.14 12.31
C SER A 98 -0.88 -7.20 12.10
N TRP A 99 -0.42 -7.91 11.06
CA TRP A 99 0.98 -8.14 10.74
C TRP A 99 1.27 -7.74 9.30
N GLY A 100 2.45 -7.21 9.04
CA GLY A 100 2.89 -6.81 7.70
C GLY A 100 4.38 -6.50 7.65
N ARG A 101 4.88 -6.20 6.45
CA ARG A 101 6.25 -5.72 6.24
C ARG A 101 6.46 -4.31 6.78
N LYS A 102 7.73 -4.02 7.11
CA LYS A 102 8.20 -2.69 7.49
C LYS A 102 8.61 -1.95 6.22
N ASP A 103 8.04 -0.77 6.02
CA ASP A 103 8.38 0.16 4.95
C ASP A 103 9.68 0.92 5.30
N ALA A 104 10.26 1.64 4.33
CA ALA A 104 11.47 2.44 4.53
C ALA A 104 11.34 3.47 5.67
N ASP A 105 10.15 4.05 5.84
CA ASP A 105 9.83 5.00 6.93
C ASP A 105 9.62 4.33 8.30
N GLY A 106 9.82 3.01 8.40
CA GLY A 106 9.58 2.22 9.60
C GLY A 106 8.10 2.03 9.97
N ARG A 107 7.18 2.49 9.10
CA ARG A 107 5.77 2.11 9.19
C ARG A 107 5.61 0.64 8.83
N ARG A 108 4.57 0.01 9.38
CA ARG A 108 4.23 -1.37 9.03
C ARG A 108 2.87 -1.44 8.41
N SER A 109 2.81 -2.16 7.31
CA SER A 109 1.56 -2.53 6.67
C SER A 109 0.80 -3.55 7.53
N ARG A 110 -0.47 -3.80 7.17
CA ARG A 110 -1.31 -4.82 7.80
C ARG A 110 -1.74 -5.78 6.71
N GLU A 111 -0.95 -6.78 6.38
CA GLU A 111 -1.23 -7.70 5.26
C GLU A 111 -1.95 -8.97 5.75
N LEU A 112 -1.44 -9.56 6.84
CA LEU A 112 -1.90 -10.86 7.35
C LEU A 112 -2.41 -10.78 8.79
N CYS A 113 -3.26 -11.73 9.15
CA CYS A 113 -3.60 -11.98 10.55
C CYS A 113 -2.42 -12.65 11.28
N ALA A 114 -2.48 -12.72 12.61
CA ALA A 114 -1.40 -13.24 13.42
C ALA A 114 -1.05 -14.72 13.11
N GLU A 115 -2.03 -15.54 12.75
CA GLU A 115 -1.79 -16.95 12.42
C GLU A 115 -1.10 -17.11 11.07
N HIS A 116 -1.63 -16.45 10.03
CA HIS A 116 -1.03 -16.50 8.70
C HIS A 116 0.34 -15.83 8.65
N ALA A 117 0.57 -14.79 9.46
CA ALA A 117 1.89 -14.19 9.61
C ALA A 117 2.91 -15.14 10.27
N LYS A 118 2.49 -15.92 11.28
CA LYS A 118 3.36 -16.95 11.88
C LYS A 118 3.70 -18.05 10.87
N ALA A 119 2.72 -18.49 10.07
CA ALA A 119 2.96 -19.47 9.02
C ALA A 119 3.94 -18.92 7.96
N PHE A 120 3.74 -17.69 7.51
CA PHE A 120 4.63 -17.00 6.59
C PHE A 120 6.05 -16.87 7.15
N ASN A 121 6.20 -16.40 8.39
CA ASN A 121 7.52 -16.22 9.02
C ASN A 121 8.29 -17.53 9.24
N ARG A 122 7.59 -18.67 9.38
CA ARG A 122 8.23 -19.99 9.47
C ARG A 122 8.75 -20.46 8.11
N ALA A 123 8.07 -20.10 7.03
CA ALA A 123 8.48 -20.44 5.67
C ALA A 123 9.52 -19.46 5.10
N ALA A 124 9.62 -18.25 5.65
CA ALA A 124 10.57 -17.24 5.21
C ALA A 124 12.00 -17.59 5.67
N ALA A 125 12.89 -17.91 4.73
CA ALA A 125 14.30 -18.21 4.98
C ALA A 125 15.20 -16.96 5.01
N ASP A 126 14.82 -15.88 4.32
CA ASP A 126 15.74 -14.77 3.97
C ASP A 126 15.51 -13.47 4.75
N GLY A 127 15.24 -13.56 6.05
CA GLY A 127 15.04 -12.36 6.89
C GLY A 127 13.77 -11.55 6.57
N GLN A 128 12.95 -12.03 5.63
CA GLN A 128 11.69 -11.40 5.22
C GLN A 128 10.58 -11.76 6.21
N GLN A 129 10.70 -11.29 7.45
CA GLN A 129 9.71 -11.53 8.50
C GLN A 129 8.65 -10.42 8.52
N LEU A 130 7.38 -10.84 8.62
CA LEU A 130 6.28 -9.97 8.94
C LEU A 130 6.30 -9.66 10.44
N MET A 131 5.99 -8.41 10.77
CA MET A 131 5.93 -7.93 12.15
C MET A 131 4.53 -7.39 12.43
N SER A 132 4.10 -7.48 13.69
CA SER A 132 2.87 -6.85 14.12
C SER A 132 2.94 -5.33 13.94
N HIS A 133 1.86 -4.70 13.49
CA HIS A 133 1.78 -3.25 13.26
C HIS A 133 1.92 -2.41 14.55
N TYR A 134 1.70 -2.99 15.73
CA TYR A 134 1.91 -2.32 17.01
C TYR A 134 3.38 -1.97 17.20
N GLN A 135 3.74 -0.86 17.85
CA GLN A 135 5.13 -0.45 18.08
C GLN A 135 5.97 -1.55 18.76
N TRP A 136 7.18 -1.82 18.27
CA TRP A 136 8.07 -2.86 18.84
C TRP A 136 9.11 -2.24 19.74
N CYS A 137 9.74 -3.08 20.56
CA CYS A 137 10.84 -2.67 21.40
C CYS A 137 11.99 -2.15 20.53
N GLU A 138 12.52 -0.98 20.87
CA GLU A 138 13.64 -0.34 20.13
C GLU A 138 15.01 -0.93 20.52
N VAL A 139 15.04 -2.03 21.27
CA VAL A 139 16.28 -2.76 21.56
C VAL A 139 16.61 -3.64 20.38
N GLU A 140 17.84 -3.56 19.89
CA GLU A 140 18.30 -4.35 18.75
C GLU A 140 18.09 -5.85 19.00
N GLY A 141 17.57 -6.54 17.97
CA GLY A 141 17.22 -7.96 18.06
C GLY A 141 15.94 -8.28 18.88
N CYS A 142 15.31 -7.30 19.54
CA CYS A 142 14.13 -7.56 20.35
C CYS A 142 12.84 -7.66 19.53
N GLN A 143 12.30 -8.87 19.40
CA GLN A 143 11.10 -9.13 18.61
C GLN A 143 9.77 -9.01 19.38
N THR A 144 9.76 -8.21 20.45
CA THR A 144 8.59 -8.07 21.33
C THR A 144 7.91 -6.71 21.17
N VAL A 145 6.57 -6.70 21.26
CA VAL A 145 5.78 -5.46 21.17
C VAL A 145 6.07 -4.58 22.38
N ALA A 146 6.37 -3.30 22.11
CA ALA A 146 6.58 -2.32 23.16
C ALA A 146 5.26 -2.02 23.88
N LYS A 147 5.29 -2.10 25.20
CA LYS A 147 4.18 -1.77 26.11
C LYS A 147 4.51 -0.56 26.99
N PHE A 148 5.79 -0.31 27.22
CA PHE A 148 6.31 0.68 28.15
C PHE A 148 6.90 1.87 27.39
N GLY A 149 6.76 3.06 27.98
CA GLY A 149 7.37 4.27 27.46
C GLY A 149 7.15 5.46 28.39
N LEU A 150 7.63 6.62 27.95
CA LEU A 150 7.50 7.86 28.70
C LEU A 150 6.03 8.32 28.74
N PRO A 151 5.48 8.63 29.93
CA PRO A 151 4.11 9.12 30.04
C PRO A 151 3.89 10.47 29.34
N SER A 152 4.95 11.29 29.21
CA SER A 152 4.94 12.58 28.53
C SER A 152 4.66 12.46 27.03
N THR A 153 5.34 11.55 26.34
CA THR A 153 5.19 11.36 24.88
C THR A 153 4.07 10.39 24.51
N ARG A 154 3.61 9.56 25.47
CA ARG A 154 2.69 8.43 25.26
C ARG A 154 3.15 7.47 24.16
N ARG A 155 4.43 7.51 23.79
CA ARG A 155 5.02 6.61 22.79
C ARG A 155 5.56 5.39 23.52
N ARG A 156 5.05 4.21 23.17
CA ARG A 156 5.58 2.93 23.63
C ARG A 156 6.90 2.66 22.90
N ILE A 157 7.99 2.43 23.61
CA ILE A 157 9.32 2.21 23.01
C ILE A 157 10.03 0.97 23.57
N ARG A 158 9.58 0.43 24.70
CA ARG A 158 10.20 -0.73 25.35
C ARG A 158 9.18 -1.82 25.68
N CYS A 159 9.61 -3.08 25.69
CA CYS A 159 8.82 -4.19 26.18
C CYS A 159 8.97 -4.34 27.71
N ALA A 160 8.28 -5.32 28.30
CA ALA A 160 8.37 -5.58 29.74
C ALA A 160 9.78 -6.01 30.19
N ALA A 161 10.47 -6.80 29.37
CA ALA A 161 11.83 -7.27 29.66
C ALA A 161 12.88 -6.15 29.53
N HIS A 162 12.60 -5.11 28.75
CA HIS A 162 13.52 -3.98 28.51
C HIS A 162 12.96 -2.67 29.06
N GLN A 163 12.12 -2.75 30.10
CA GLN A 163 11.54 -1.58 30.74
C GLN A 163 12.66 -0.73 31.37
N LEU A 164 12.58 0.60 31.17
CA LEU A 164 13.42 1.56 31.90
C LEU A 164 12.66 2.06 33.14
N ALA A 165 13.41 2.50 34.15
CA ALA A 165 12.85 2.94 35.44
C ALA A 165 11.84 4.08 35.31
N ASP A 166 12.07 4.99 34.36
CA ASP A 166 11.24 6.15 34.03
C ASP A 166 10.07 5.82 33.09
N HIS A 167 9.97 4.59 32.59
CA HIS A 167 8.90 4.15 31.69
C HIS A 167 7.73 3.50 32.43
N THR A 168 6.52 3.89 32.03
CA THR A 168 5.27 3.34 32.55
C THR A 168 4.56 2.51 31.50
N ASN A 169 3.66 1.61 31.91
CA ASN A 169 2.87 0.79 30.99
C ASN A 169 1.78 1.66 30.32
N LEU A 170 1.94 1.90 29.02
CA LEU A 170 1.01 2.69 28.21
C LEU A 170 0.03 1.80 27.40
N ALA A 171 0.04 0.49 27.59
CA ALA A 171 -0.89 -0.42 26.93
C ALA A 171 -2.27 -0.44 27.61
N THR A 172 -2.32 -0.11 28.91
CA THR A 172 -3.55 -0.16 29.73
C THR A 172 -4.14 1.24 30.01
N GLY A 173 -3.37 2.30 29.74
CA GLY A 173 -3.79 3.68 30.00
C GLY A 173 -4.77 4.23 28.96
N ARG A 174 -6.07 3.98 29.12
CA ARG A 174 -7.08 4.92 28.60
C ARG A 174 -6.87 6.23 29.37
N ALA A 175 -6.19 7.20 28.76
CA ALA A 175 -6.24 8.56 29.27
C ALA A 175 -7.72 8.96 29.33
N ARG A 176 -8.27 9.05 30.55
CA ARG A 176 -9.57 9.69 30.78
C ARG A 176 -9.42 11.07 30.15
N LYS A 177 -10.12 11.31 29.03
CA LYS A 177 -10.21 12.65 28.44
C LYS A 177 -10.61 13.58 29.58
N GLY A 178 -9.80 14.62 29.81
CA GLY A 178 -9.93 15.48 30.97
C GLY A 178 -11.38 15.86 31.22
N ALA A 179 -11.89 15.51 32.40
CA ALA A 179 -13.11 16.08 32.92
C ALA A 179 -12.83 17.58 33.09
N THR A 180 -13.28 18.39 32.15
CA THR A 180 -13.41 19.83 32.35
C THR A 180 -14.43 20.01 33.47
N LYS A 181 -13.95 20.19 34.71
CA LYS A 181 -14.78 20.66 35.81
C LYS A 181 -15.31 22.03 35.40
N ARG A 182 -16.57 22.08 34.95
CA ARG A 182 -17.35 23.31 34.89
C ARG A 182 -17.44 23.82 36.33
N ARG A 183 -16.66 24.84 36.64
CA ARG A 183 -16.86 25.65 37.84
C ARG A 183 -18.24 26.31 37.69
N ARG A 184 -19.10 26.09 38.69
CA ARG A 184 -20.33 26.86 38.89
C ARG A 184 -19.95 28.24 39.41
#